data_AF-A0A0C1NYI9-F1
#
_entry.id   AF-A0A0C1NYI9-F1
#
_cell.length_a   1.000
_cell.length_b   1.000
_cell.length_c   1.000
_cell.angle_alpha   90.00
_cell.angle_beta   90.00
_cell.angle_gamma   90.00
#
_symmetry.space_group_name_H-M   'P 1'
#
loop_
_entity.id
_entity.type
_entity.pdbx_description
1 polymer ?
#
loop_
_entity_poly.entity_id
_entity_poly.type
_entity_poly.pdbx_seq_one_letter_code
_entity_poly.pdbx_strand_id
1 'polypeptide(L)'
;MKDQRMPINNFKEWEREFRSDAKADNYALFRNHLQEMNLPDKPKLLLEGTVLVVAACCAYAQIDGQSYTEFLAMQKYSPADARDAKYAFTFELGEKAFARILVLRQYASNLDLADLYNHPWSKYKTCGYNQFWVSRTDRKTLTSKEKKLLEKDITYDLRFDYSKDEVDFWVDDSTIEGVLRVYVYDVDEDDI
;
A
#
# COMPACT_ATOMS: atom_id res chain seq x y z
N MET A 1 31.42 12.72 2.33
CA MET A 1 29.98 13.04 2.28
C MET A 1 29.62 13.47 0.88
N LYS A 2 28.94 12.60 0.12
CA LYS A 2 28.33 12.99 -1.16
C LYS A 2 26.88 13.31 -0.89
N ASP A 3 26.50 14.54 -1.19
CA ASP A 3 25.15 15.04 -1.28
C ASP A 3 24.36 14.18 -2.28
N GLN A 4 23.49 13.29 -1.80
CA GLN A 4 22.60 12.46 -2.61
C GLN A 4 21.19 13.07 -2.59
N ARG A 5 21.05 14.32 -3.06
CA ARG A 5 19.74 14.77 -3.57
C ARG A 5 19.49 14.04 -4.88
N MET A 6 18.68 12.99 -4.83
CA MET A 6 18.23 12.29 -6.04
C MET A 6 17.33 13.20 -6.88
N PRO A 7 17.45 13.20 -8.22
CA PRO A 7 16.71 14.15 -9.04
C PRO A 7 15.23 13.79 -9.11
N ILE A 8 14.38 14.82 -9.03
CA ILE A 8 12.91 14.84 -9.25
C ILE A 8 12.46 14.10 -10.54
N ASN A 9 13.39 13.77 -11.43
CA ASN A 9 13.13 13.14 -12.72
C ASN A 9 12.67 11.67 -12.60
N ASN A 10 13.13 10.93 -11.58
CA ASN A 10 12.85 9.48 -11.48
C ASN A 10 11.37 9.18 -11.20
N PHE A 11 10.71 9.94 -10.32
CA PHE A 11 9.28 9.72 -10.01
C PHE A 11 8.39 10.06 -11.21
N LYS A 12 8.68 11.15 -11.93
CA LYS A 12 7.90 11.55 -13.12
C LYS A 12 8.03 10.54 -14.26
N GLU A 13 9.23 10.02 -14.47
CA GLU A 13 9.48 8.96 -15.45
C GLU A 13 8.75 7.68 -15.07
N TRP A 14 8.87 7.26 -13.80
CA TRP A 14 8.12 6.14 -13.24
C TRP A 14 6.60 6.30 -13.43
N GLU A 15 6.03 7.46 -13.05
CA GLU A 15 4.60 7.71 -13.16
C GLU A 15 4.13 7.61 -14.62
N ARG A 16 4.90 8.18 -15.55
CA ARG A 16 4.61 8.13 -16.98
C ARG A 16 4.58 6.69 -17.48
N GLU A 17 5.57 5.89 -17.13
CA GLU A 17 5.68 4.48 -17.52
C GLU A 17 4.54 3.66 -16.91
N PHE A 18 4.34 3.76 -15.59
CA PHE A 18 3.28 3.07 -14.86
C PHE A 18 1.88 3.33 -15.45
N ARG A 19 1.59 4.61 -15.79
CA ARG A 19 0.34 4.99 -16.45
C ARG A 19 0.25 4.50 -17.89
N SER A 20 1.38 4.47 -18.61
CA SER A 20 1.45 3.97 -19.98
C SER A 20 1.13 2.48 -20.03
N ASP A 21 1.77 1.69 -19.16
CA ASP A 21 1.55 0.24 -19.05
C ASP A 21 0.09 -0.08 -18.69
N ALA A 22 -0.47 0.66 -17.73
CA ALA A 22 -1.88 0.51 -17.35
C ALA A 22 -2.84 0.78 -18.52
N LYS A 23 -2.53 1.80 -19.35
CA LYS A 23 -3.33 2.12 -20.55
C LYS A 23 -3.15 1.06 -21.64
N ALA A 24 -1.93 0.58 -21.86
CA ALA A 24 -1.62 -0.41 -22.88
C ALA A 24 -2.36 -1.74 -22.63
N ASP A 25 -2.49 -2.13 -21.36
CA ASP A 25 -3.27 -3.30 -20.93
C ASP A 25 -4.79 -3.01 -20.77
N ASN A 26 -5.24 -1.81 -21.14
CA ASN A 26 -6.62 -1.35 -20.90
C ASN A 26 -7.09 -1.62 -19.46
N TYR A 27 -6.18 -1.47 -18.49
CA TYR A 27 -6.39 -1.67 -17.06
C TYR A 27 -6.82 -3.09 -16.64
N ALA A 28 -6.62 -4.12 -17.46
CA ALA A 28 -7.10 -5.47 -17.18
C ALA A 28 -6.53 -6.07 -15.90
N LEU A 29 -5.23 -5.93 -15.65
CA LEU A 29 -4.59 -6.43 -14.41
C LEU A 29 -5.17 -5.77 -13.16
N PHE A 30 -5.50 -4.48 -13.20
CA PHE A 30 -6.15 -3.81 -12.07
C PHE A 30 -7.60 -4.26 -11.87
N ARG A 31 -8.36 -4.53 -12.94
CA ARG A 31 -9.71 -5.11 -12.79
C ARG A 31 -9.65 -6.46 -12.12
N ASN A 32 -8.76 -7.33 -12.60
CA ASN A 32 -8.58 -8.67 -12.03
C ASN A 32 -8.18 -8.58 -10.55
N HIS A 33 -7.25 -7.69 -10.21
CA HIS A 33 -6.83 -7.45 -8.82
C HIS A 33 -7.99 -7.01 -7.92
N LEU A 34 -8.83 -6.07 -8.39
CA LEU A 34 -10.00 -5.61 -7.62
C LEU A 34 -11.04 -6.73 -7.45
N GLN A 35 -11.30 -7.51 -8.51
CA GLN A 35 -12.21 -8.65 -8.46
C GLN A 35 -11.76 -9.74 -7.48
N GLU A 36 -10.46 -10.06 -7.47
CA GLU A 36 -9.86 -11.03 -6.53
C GLU A 36 -10.06 -10.61 -5.06
N MET A 37 -10.25 -9.31 -4.80
CA MET A 37 -10.47 -8.75 -3.47
C MET A 37 -11.95 -8.41 -3.19
N ASN A 38 -12.88 -8.79 -4.07
CA ASN A 38 -14.29 -8.38 -4.00
C ASN A 38 -14.49 -6.85 -3.91
N LEU A 39 -13.59 -6.08 -4.53
CA LEU A 39 -13.65 -4.62 -4.57
C LEU A 39 -14.39 -4.09 -5.80
N PRO A 40 -14.96 -2.88 -5.75
CA PRO A 40 -15.60 -2.25 -6.90
C PRO A 40 -14.68 -2.16 -8.13
N ASP A 41 -15.22 -2.45 -9.33
CA ASP A 41 -14.49 -2.34 -10.61
C ASP A 41 -14.21 -0.87 -10.99
N LYS A 42 -13.23 -0.27 -10.31
CA LYS A 42 -12.79 1.12 -10.48
C LYS A 42 -11.28 1.20 -10.76
N PRO A 43 -10.76 0.53 -11.81
CA PRO A 43 -9.32 0.37 -12.02
C PRO A 43 -8.58 1.67 -12.33
N LYS A 44 -9.29 2.68 -12.87
CA LYS A 44 -8.72 4.02 -13.07
C LYS A 44 -8.51 4.74 -11.73
N LEU A 45 -9.42 4.57 -10.77
CA LEU A 45 -9.23 5.11 -9.42
C LEU A 45 -8.12 4.36 -8.68
N LEU A 46 -8.00 3.04 -8.88
CA LEU A 46 -6.87 2.28 -8.37
C LEU A 46 -5.53 2.80 -8.92
N LEU A 47 -5.46 3.11 -10.23
CA LEU A 47 -4.27 3.74 -10.82
C LEU A 47 -3.94 5.08 -10.14
N GLU A 48 -4.92 5.96 -10.00
CA GLU A 48 -4.71 7.29 -9.45
C GLU A 48 -4.34 7.27 -7.97
N GLY A 49 -5.03 6.45 -7.17
CA GLY A 49 -4.69 6.26 -5.76
C GLY A 49 -3.30 5.64 -5.60
N THR A 50 -2.93 4.66 -6.44
CA THR A 50 -1.59 4.07 -6.41
C THR A 50 -0.50 5.12 -6.62
N VAL A 51 -0.64 5.98 -7.63
CA VAL A 51 0.34 7.06 -7.87
C VAL A 51 0.44 8.01 -6.67
N LEU A 52 -0.69 8.35 -6.03
CA LEU A 52 -0.70 9.22 -4.85
C LEU A 52 -0.02 8.58 -3.64
N VAL A 53 -0.30 7.30 -3.36
CA VAL A 53 0.32 6.60 -2.22
C VAL A 53 1.81 6.39 -2.46
N VAL A 54 2.23 6.03 -3.68
CA VAL A 54 3.67 5.93 -4.01
C VAL A 54 4.36 7.29 -3.83
N ALA A 55 3.71 8.39 -4.24
CA ALA A 55 4.26 9.74 -4.01
C ALA A 55 4.39 10.05 -2.50
N ALA A 56 3.40 9.69 -1.69
CA ALA A 56 3.44 9.88 -0.24
C ALA A 56 4.60 9.08 0.39
N CYS A 57 4.71 7.78 0.08
CA CYS A 57 5.83 6.94 0.52
C CYS A 57 7.20 7.53 0.14
N CYS A 58 7.35 8.03 -1.09
CA CYS A 58 8.57 8.71 -1.51
C CYS A 58 8.84 10.01 -0.72
N ALA A 59 7.80 10.75 -0.36
CA ALA A 59 7.93 12.00 0.40
C ALA A 59 8.36 11.74 1.86
N TYR A 60 7.71 10.80 2.56
CA TYR A 60 8.10 10.41 3.93
C TYR A 60 9.54 9.89 3.99
N ALA A 61 9.90 9.01 3.05
CA ALA A 61 11.27 8.56 2.87
C ALA A 61 12.29 9.71 2.77
N GLN A 62 11.97 10.74 1.98
CA GLN A 62 12.84 11.91 1.84
C GLN A 62 12.95 12.73 3.12
N ILE A 63 11.84 12.88 3.86
CA ILE A 63 11.81 13.57 5.16
C ILE A 63 12.74 12.87 6.15
N ASP A 64 12.74 11.54 6.15
CA ASP A 64 13.59 10.71 7.02
C ASP A 64 15.05 10.58 6.52
N GLY A 65 15.39 11.23 5.41
CA GLY A 65 16.71 11.12 4.79
C GLY A 65 17.00 9.74 4.20
N GLN A 66 15.97 8.92 3.96
CA GLN A 66 16.05 7.61 3.35
C GLN A 66 15.96 7.68 1.82
N SER A 67 16.59 6.71 1.14
CA SER A 67 16.42 6.53 -0.30
C SER A 67 15.13 5.78 -0.60
N TYR A 68 14.40 6.20 -1.64
CA TYR A 68 13.20 5.51 -2.13
C TYR A 68 13.41 4.83 -3.49
N THR A 69 14.63 4.77 -4.02
CA THR A 69 14.88 4.26 -5.40
C THR A 69 14.46 2.81 -5.57
N GLU A 70 14.81 1.95 -4.62
CA GLU A 70 14.48 0.53 -4.69
C GLU A 70 12.97 0.32 -4.55
N PHE A 71 12.33 1.05 -3.64
CA PHE A 71 10.88 1.06 -3.49
C PHE A 71 10.19 1.48 -4.78
N LEU A 72 10.60 2.61 -5.39
CA LEU A 72 10.01 3.12 -6.62
C LEU A 72 10.20 2.16 -7.80
N ALA A 73 11.40 1.56 -7.93
CA ALA A 73 11.68 0.57 -8.95
C ALA A 73 10.82 -0.70 -8.81
N MET A 74 10.43 -1.05 -7.59
CA MET A 74 9.54 -2.18 -7.29
C MET A 74 8.08 -1.92 -7.66
N GLN A 75 7.64 -0.66 -7.69
CA GLN A 75 6.25 -0.33 -8.01
C GLN A 75 5.99 -0.50 -9.52
N LYS A 76 5.52 -1.68 -9.93
CA LYS A 76 5.19 -1.97 -11.34
C LYS A 76 3.70 -2.15 -11.55
N TYR A 77 3.23 -1.79 -12.75
CA TYR A 77 1.83 -1.99 -13.13
C TYR A 77 1.49 -3.49 -13.17
N SER A 78 2.35 -4.29 -13.80
CA SER A 78 2.30 -5.74 -13.75
C SER A 78 3.15 -6.24 -12.58
N PRO A 79 2.57 -6.94 -11.58
CA PRO A 79 3.35 -7.54 -10.50
C PRO A 79 4.37 -8.56 -10.98
N ALA A 80 4.17 -9.20 -12.14
CA ALA A 80 5.11 -10.15 -12.72
C ALA A 80 6.44 -9.50 -13.14
N ASP A 81 6.43 -8.19 -13.41
CA ASP A 81 7.63 -7.42 -13.77
C ASP A 81 8.39 -6.91 -12.53
N ALA A 82 7.74 -6.93 -11.37
CA ALA A 82 8.34 -6.61 -10.08
C ALA A 82 8.99 -7.86 -9.50
N ARG A 83 10.19 -8.21 -9.99
CA ARG A 83 10.92 -9.46 -9.65
C ARG A 83 11.03 -9.76 -8.16
N ASP A 84 11.06 -8.71 -7.35
CA ASP A 84 11.24 -8.81 -5.90
C ASP A 84 9.93 -8.59 -5.13
N ALA A 85 8.84 -8.13 -5.75
CA ALA A 85 7.60 -7.91 -5.02
C ALA A 85 6.90 -9.23 -4.68
N LYS A 86 6.85 -9.59 -3.39
CA LYS A 86 6.18 -10.80 -2.91
C LYS A 86 4.71 -10.56 -2.56
N TYR A 87 4.41 -9.39 -1.98
CA TYR A 87 3.07 -9.04 -1.52
C TYR A 87 2.57 -7.77 -2.19
N ALA A 88 1.25 -7.64 -2.28
CA ALA A 88 0.55 -6.44 -2.67
C ALA A 88 -0.32 -5.97 -1.49
N PHE A 89 -0.07 -4.75 -1.02
CA PHE A 89 -0.92 -4.03 -0.08
C PHE A 89 -1.91 -3.19 -0.88
N THR A 90 -3.19 -3.39 -0.66
CA THR A 90 -4.25 -2.65 -1.34
C THR A 90 -4.99 -1.82 -0.32
N PHE A 91 -4.85 -0.50 -0.39
CA PHE A 91 -5.47 0.42 0.56
C PHE A 91 -6.81 0.89 0.06
N GLU A 92 -7.78 1.05 0.96
CA GLU A 92 -8.96 1.87 0.72
C GLU A 92 -8.70 3.30 1.23
N LEU A 93 -8.92 4.29 0.36
CA LEU A 93 -8.68 5.71 0.65
C LEU A 93 -10.03 6.43 0.80
N GLY A 94 -10.57 6.41 2.03
CA GLY A 94 -11.82 7.06 2.42
C GLY A 94 -13.02 6.71 1.53
N GLU A 95 -13.23 5.42 1.27
CA GLU A 95 -14.30 4.81 0.43
C GLU A 95 -14.36 5.28 -1.03
N LYS A 96 -13.48 6.21 -1.43
CA LYS A 96 -13.54 6.91 -2.72
C LYS A 96 -12.59 6.30 -3.73
N ALA A 97 -11.44 5.82 -3.29
CA ALA A 97 -10.40 5.29 -4.15
C ALA A 97 -9.67 4.11 -3.49
N PHE A 98 -8.88 3.43 -4.30
CA PHE A 98 -8.00 2.36 -3.85
C PHE A 98 -6.56 2.66 -4.29
N ALA A 99 -5.59 2.08 -3.64
CA ALA A 99 -4.18 2.13 -4.04
C ALA A 99 -3.54 0.76 -3.88
N ARG A 100 -2.59 0.38 -4.73
CA ARG A 100 -1.82 -0.86 -4.58
C ARG A 100 -0.34 -0.56 -4.46
N ILE A 101 0.27 -1.00 -3.37
CA ILE A 101 1.71 -0.93 -3.12
C ILE A 101 2.29 -2.34 -3.16
N LEU A 102 3.38 -2.51 -3.88
CA LEU A 102 4.12 -3.76 -4.01
C LEU A 102 5.30 -3.76 -3.02
N VAL A 103 5.47 -4.87 -2.30
CA VAL A 103 6.54 -5.01 -1.29
C VAL A 103 7.23 -6.38 -1.35
N LEU A 104 8.54 -6.43 -1.10
CA LEU A 104 9.36 -7.65 -1.15
C LEU A 104 9.27 -8.47 0.15
N ARG A 105 9.42 -7.81 1.29
CA ARG A 105 9.25 -8.40 2.62
C ARG A 105 8.26 -7.58 3.41
N GLN A 106 7.82 -8.15 4.52
CA GLN A 106 6.92 -7.48 5.45
C GLN A 106 7.52 -6.19 6.03
N TYR A 107 8.84 -6.15 6.20
CA TYR A 107 9.64 -4.94 6.44
C TYR A 107 10.50 -4.66 5.20
N ALA A 108 10.22 -3.56 4.49
CA ALA A 108 11.12 -2.76 3.65
C ALA A 108 10.37 -2.16 2.44
N SER A 109 10.59 -0.90 2.05
CA SER A 109 11.66 0.02 2.46
C SER A 109 11.22 1.48 2.57
N ASN A 110 9.96 1.80 2.27
CA ASN A 110 9.40 3.16 2.37
C ASN A 110 7.86 3.14 2.50
N LEU A 111 7.27 1.97 2.77
CA LEU A 111 5.85 1.86 3.14
C LEU A 111 5.80 1.90 4.66
N ASP A 112 5.28 2.99 5.20
CA ASP A 112 5.04 3.20 6.61
C ASP A 112 3.51 3.31 6.79
N LEU A 113 2.93 2.37 7.53
CA LEU A 113 1.48 2.30 7.73
C LEU A 113 1.03 3.41 8.68
N ALA A 114 1.84 3.70 9.70
CA ALA A 114 1.54 4.73 10.69
C ALA A 114 1.51 6.14 10.08
N ASP A 115 2.48 6.49 9.25
CA ASP A 115 2.53 7.76 8.50
C ASP A 115 1.34 7.89 7.55
N LEU A 116 0.97 6.79 6.86
CA LEU A 116 -0.13 6.78 5.91
C LEU A 116 -1.50 6.85 6.59
N TYR A 117 -1.64 6.41 7.84
CA TYR A 117 -2.91 6.35 8.56
C TYR A 117 -3.56 7.73 8.75
N ASN A 118 -2.76 8.79 8.87
CA ASN A 118 -3.26 10.17 8.96
C ASN A 118 -2.90 11.05 7.76
N HIS A 119 -2.39 10.46 6.68
CA HIS A 119 -1.97 11.22 5.50
C HIS A 119 -3.16 11.93 4.81
N PRO A 120 -3.06 13.23 4.49
CA PRO A 120 -4.15 13.97 3.87
C PRO A 120 -4.26 13.71 2.36
N TRP A 121 -5.24 12.91 1.95
CA TRP A 121 -5.56 12.69 0.54
C TRP A 121 -6.42 13.83 -0.01
N SER A 122 -5.81 15.00 -0.21
CA SER A 122 -6.49 16.24 -0.64
C SER A 122 -7.41 16.05 -1.86
N LYS A 123 -6.99 15.22 -2.83
CA LYS A 123 -7.81 14.89 -4.02
C LYS A 123 -9.15 14.23 -3.66
N TYR A 124 -9.16 13.41 -2.62
CA TYR A 124 -10.33 12.66 -2.16
C TYR A 124 -11.05 13.31 -0.98
N LYS A 125 -10.54 14.42 -0.44
CA LYS A 125 -11.10 15.10 0.74
C LYS A 125 -11.32 14.12 1.89
N THR A 126 -10.30 13.35 2.21
CA THR A 126 -10.25 12.37 3.31
C THR A 126 -8.82 12.29 3.81
N CYS A 127 -8.63 11.79 5.02
CA CYS A 127 -7.34 11.42 5.55
C CYS A 127 -7.24 9.90 5.58
N GLY A 128 -6.02 9.39 5.49
CA GLY A 128 -5.75 8.03 5.91
C GLY A 128 -6.32 6.91 5.06
N TYR A 129 -6.31 5.75 5.67
CA TYR A 129 -7.01 4.56 5.21
C TYR A 129 -7.68 3.94 6.44
N ASN A 130 -8.84 3.31 6.25
CA ASN A 130 -9.55 2.62 7.34
C ASN A 130 -9.38 1.11 7.23
N GLN A 131 -8.93 0.64 6.07
CA GLN A 131 -8.65 -0.75 5.83
C GLN A 131 -7.71 -0.96 4.65
N PHE A 132 -7.05 -2.11 4.65
CA PHE A 132 -6.26 -2.58 3.53
C PHE A 132 -6.28 -4.10 3.42
N TRP A 133 -5.93 -4.60 2.23
CA TRP A 133 -5.79 -6.03 1.94
C TRP A 133 -4.35 -6.35 1.63
N VAL A 134 -3.86 -7.50 2.11
CA VAL A 134 -2.57 -8.06 1.74
C VAL A 134 -2.77 -9.36 1.00
N SER A 135 -2.26 -9.45 -0.23
CA SER A 135 -2.28 -10.67 -1.06
C SER A 135 -0.89 -10.97 -1.61
N ARG A 136 -0.67 -12.20 -2.10
CA ARG A 136 0.56 -12.53 -2.83
C ARG A 136 0.49 -12.04 -4.28
N THR A 137 1.58 -11.50 -4.79
CA THR A 137 1.70 -11.05 -6.19
C THR A 137 1.64 -12.18 -7.20
N ASP A 138 2.02 -13.40 -6.79
CA ASP A 138 1.92 -14.62 -7.61
C ASP A 138 0.55 -15.32 -7.51
N ARG A 139 -0.44 -14.67 -6.90
CA ARG A 139 -1.83 -15.14 -6.72
C ARG A 139 -1.98 -16.43 -5.93
N LYS A 140 -0.94 -16.91 -5.26
CA LYS A 140 -1.08 -18.02 -4.31
C LYS A 140 -1.74 -17.55 -3.02
N THR A 141 -2.45 -18.45 -2.38
CA THR A 141 -3.00 -18.26 -1.03
C THR A 141 -1.88 -17.96 -0.03
N LEU A 142 -2.07 -16.95 0.83
CA LEU A 142 -1.21 -16.74 1.98
C LEU A 142 -1.23 -17.95 2.91
N THR A 143 -0.05 -18.50 3.21
CA THR A 143 0.09 -19.57 4.21
C THR A 143 -0.14 -19.02 5.62
N SER A 144 -0.52 -19.88 6.57
CA SER A 144 -0.69 -19.48 7.98
C SER A 144 0.57 -18.86 8.59
N LYS A 145 1.76 -19.28 8.12
CA LYS A 145 3.03 -18.68 8.55
C LYS A 145 3.20 -17.26 8.00
N GLU A 146 2.84 -17.04 6.74
CA GLU A 146 2.89 -15.70 6.14
C GLU A 146 1.89 -14.76 6.80
N LYS A 147 0.68 -15.24 7.09
CA LYS A 147 -0.35 -14.48 7.77
C LYS A 147 0.13 -13.97 9.14
N LYS A 148 0.64 -14.87 9.99
CA LYS A 148 1.18 -14.53 11.32
C LYS A 148 2.34 -13.54 11.28
N LEU A 149 3.22 -13.68 10.28
CA LEU A 149 4.33 -12.75 10.11
C LEU A 149 3.82 -11.38 9.66
N LEU A 150 2.95 -11.33 8.65
CA LEU A 150 2.32 -10.08 8.19
C LEU A 150 1.62 -9.34 9.34
N GLU A 151 0.81 -10.04 10.14
CA GLU A 151 0.14 -9.48 11.31
C GLU A 151 1.14 -8.91 12.33
N LYS A 152 2.24 -9.63 12.61
CA LYS A 152 3.30 -9.13 13.49
C LYS A 152 3.94 -7.84 12.96
N ASP A 153 4.17 -7.76 11.66
CA ASP A 153 4.86 -6.63 11.05
C ASP A 153 3.93 -5.41 10.94
N ILE A 154 2.66 -5.62 10.58
CA ILE A 154 1.61 -4.60 10.68
C ILE A 154 1.50 -4.08 12.11
N THR A 155 1.54 -4.98 13.10
CA THR A 155 1.51 -4.61 14.51
C THR A 155 2.70 -3.77 14.90
N TYR A 156 3.91 -4.14 14.49
CA TYR A 156 5.11 -3.38 14.83
C TYR A 156 5.05 -1.97 14.24
N ASP A 157 4.65 -1.85 12.97
CA ASP A 157 4.58 -0.57 12.26
C ASP A 157 3.58 0.38 12.92
N LEU A 158 2.32 -0.04 13.08
CA LEU A 158 1.30 0.78 13.73
C LEU A 158 1.61 1.11 15.20
N ARG A 159 2.19 0.15 15.95
CA ARG A 159 2.54 0.34 17.37
C ARG A 159 3.84 1.10 17.57
N PHE A 160 4.52 1.49 16.49
CA PHE A 160 5.67 2.38 16.57
C PHE A 160 5.23 3.79 16.98
N ASP A 161 4.17 4.32 16.35
CA ASP A 161 3.68 5.67 16.60
C ASP A 161 2.38 5.74 17.43
N TYR A 162 1.54 4.70 17.39
CA TYR A 162 0.25 4.72 18.07
C TYR A 162 0.18 3.70 19.20
N SER A 163 -0.21 4.17 20.38
CA SER A 163 -0.57 3.30 21.49
C SER A 163 -1.90 2.57 21.21
N LYS A 164 -2.22 1.59 22.06
CA LYS A 164 -3.50 0.87 21.99
C LYS A 164 -4.70 1.73 22.40
N ASP A 165 -4.45 2.86 23.06
CA ASP A 165 -5.49 3.78 23.52
C ASP A 165 -5.78 4.87 22.46
N GLU A 166 -5.00 4.92 21.37
CA GLU A 166 -5.15 5.89 20.28
C GLU A 166 -5.70 5.24 19.02
N VAL A 167 -5.10 4.12 18.59
CA VAL A 167 -5.47 3.41 17.36
C VAL A 167 -5.52 1.92 17.66
N ASP A 168 -6.56 1.24 17.21
CA ASP A 168 -6.64 -0.21 17.24
C ASP A 168 -6.90 -0.79 15.85
N PHE A 169 -6.65 -2.09 15.71
CA PHE A 169 -6.79 -2.76 14.44
C PHE A 169 -7.19 -4.22 14.60
N TRP A 170 -7.92 -4.71 13.61
CA TRP A 170 -8.36 -6.10 13.55
C TRP A 170 -7.95 -6.74 12.22
N VAL A 171 -7.44 -7.97 12.29
CA VAL A 171 -7.07 -8.77 11.12
C VAL A 171 -8.13 -9.83 10.85
N ASP A 172 -8.71 -9.77 9.65
CA ASP A 172 -9.64 -10.73 9.10
C ASP A 172 -8.95 -11.58 8.03
N ASP A 173 -8.78 -12.87 8.32
CA ASP A 173 -8.17 -13.81 7.41
C ASP A 173 -9.17 -14.84 6.84
N SER A 174 -10.46 -14.58 7.05
CA SER A 174 -11.58 -15.50 6.81
C SER A 174 -12.52 -15.06 5.69
N THR A 175 -12.68 -13.75 5.46
CA THR A 175 -13.65 -13.23 4.47
C THR A 175 -13.23 -13.48 3.02
N ILE A 176 -11.93 -13.42 2.71
CA ILE A 176 -11.40 -13.65 1.37
C ILE A 176 -10.29 -14.70 1.48
N GLU A 177 -10.49 -15.85 0.82
CA GLU A 177 -9.54 -16.95 0.87
C GLU A 177 -8.15 -16.48 0.39
N GLY A 178 -7.14 -16.67 1.23
CA GLY A 178 -5.75 -16.38 0.88
C GLY A 178 -5.34 -14.91 0.93
N VAL A 179 -6.22 -14.03 1.40
CA VAL A 179 -5.97 -12.60 1.59
C VAL A 179 -6.09 -12.28 3.08
N LEU A 180 -5.26 -11.37 3.58
CA LEU A 180 -5.49 -10.73 4.88
C LEU A 180 -6.17 -9.40 4.66
N ARG A 181 -7.30 -9.16 5.30
CA ARG A 181 -7.90 -7.83 5.40
C ARG A 181 -7.61 -7.28 6.78
N VAL A 182 -7.23 -6.02 6.85
CA VAL A 182 -6.91 -5.33 8.09
C VAL A 182 -7.77 -4.10 8.17
N TYR A 183 -8.47 -3.94 9.29
CA TYR A 183 -9.22 -2.74 9.64
C TYR A 183 -8.41 -1.97 10.66
N VAL A 184 -8.31 -0.66 10.50
CA VAL A 184 -7.61 0.25 11.42
C VAL A 184 -8.55 1.39 11.76
N TYR A 185 -8.67 1.71 13.04
CA TYR A 185 -9.64 2.68 13.56
C TYR A 185 -9.12 3.36 14.81
N ASP A 186 -9.58 4.60 15.03
CA ASP A 186 -9.32 5.34 16.25
C ASP A 186 -10.07 4.69 17.42
N VAL A 187 -9.48 4.72 18.60
CA VAL A 187 -10.15 4.29 19.83
C VAL A 187 -10.83 5.50 20.44
N ASP A 188 -12.16 5.50 20.46
CA ASP A 188 -12.94 6.54 21.14
C ASP A 188 -12.90 6.31 22.66
N GLU A 189 -12.81 7.38 23.46
CA GLU A 189 -12.78 7.31 24.94
C GLU A 189 -14.01 6.59 25.55
N ASP A 190 -15.11 6.47 24.78
CA ASP A 190 -16.34 5.78 25.19
C ASP A 190 -16.27 4.25 25.06
N ASP A 191 -15.21 3.69 24.47
CA ASP A 191 -15.00 2.23 24.26
C ASP A 191 -14.09 1.56 25.31
N ILE A 192 -13.72 2.26 26.40
CA ILE A 192 -12.86 1.77 27.50
C ILE A 192 -13.66 1.47 28.79
#